data_AF-A0AAW1RLR9-F1
#
_entry.id   AF-A0AAW1RLR9-F1
#
_cell.length_a   1.000
_cell.length_b   1.000
_cell.length_c   1.000
_cell.angle_alpha   90.00
_cell.angle_beta   90.00
_cell.angle_gamma   90.00
#
_symmetry.space_group_name_H-M   'P 1'
#
loop_
_entity.id
_entity.type
_entity.pdbx_description
1 polymer ?
#
loop_
_entity_poly.entity_id
_entity_poly.type
_entity_poly.pdbx_seq_one_letter_code
_entity_poly.pdbx_strand_id
1 'polypeptide(L)'
;MLATENPYAAEVAAARQRLARLKERLSSRAASRRGSTSEPDPFSGRQPGNVAPARDVGTGAHEQRAAAAPQHALLALQRLLARHLLDPSTTMPTDNTKLKAHFARPELAGAYEEALKAAGGRTLEAVLHELGDGDDAALEVGEFEVRGGTRLMVLGFNRSKLASLASSDPLQMGAVGGAPNGQSRNPGGLLPGPPGAMQGGTAALAGELDSLLTHKSARNRAKTEKGEELLELIGKRTAKELAVVEQFRTEGGPAVREYCPHLTKLDCCRAHMSPFACRHLHFRRLVFPWTDISMGNCSYLDTCRHMKTCRFLHYELDEDGDVPPGSADAVAKRPSVPAYLAALPEPQWIKCDIRTFDWQVLGKFGVIMADPPWEIHQDLPYGTMADEEMRRMGLGQLQDEGVIFLWVTGRAMELGRECLEIWGYKRVDELVWVKTNQLQRLIRTGRTGHWLNHSKEHCLVGVKGAPAVNRNVDCDVLVAEVRETSRKPDEMYPLLERLSPGTRKLEIFARQHNVRPGWVSLGNQLAGVQILDPDMRERYEAKYGPLPAKAAAA
;
A
#
# COMPACT_ATOMS: atom_id res chain seq x y z
N MET A 1 -37.82 -5.79 51.21
CA MET A 1 -37.20 -6.39 50.01
C MET A 1 -35.72 -6.09 50.06
N LEU A 2 -34.91 -7.15 50.02
CA LEU A 2 -33.48 -7.16 50.29
C LEU A 2 -32.70 -6.42 49.20
N ALA A 3 -31.84 -5.48 49.59
CA ALA A 3 -30.85 -4.86 48.71
C ALA A 3 -29.62 -5.79 48.63
N THR A 4 -29.36 -6.33 47.44
CA THR A 4 -28.18 -7.15 47.16
C THR A 4 -26.98 -6.25 46.89
N GLU A 5 -26.00 -6.25 47.80
CA GLU A 5 -24.72 -5.56 47.63
C GLU A 5 -23.89 -6.19 46.50
N ASN A 6 -23.24 -5.33 45.70
CA ASN A 6 -22.39 -5.74 44.58
C ASN A 6 -21.08 -6.39 45.13
N PRO A 7 -20.83 -7.69 44.87
CA PRO A 7 -19.68 -8.41 45.42
C PRO A 7 -18.32 -7.92 44.92
N TYR A 8 -18.28 -7.08 43.88
CA TYR A 8 -17.05 -6.52 43.32
C TYR A 8 -16.69 -5.13 43.85
N ALA A 9 -17.52 -4.52 44.70
CA ALA A 9 -17.27 -3.17 45.22
C ALA A 9 -15.96 -3.11 46.03
N ALA A 10 -15.65 -4.15 46.80
CA ALA A 10 -14.43 -4.25 47.59
C ALA A 10 -13.18 -4.41 46.71
N GLU A 11 -13.24 -5.20 45.63
CA GLU A 11 -12.12 -5.39 44.70
C GLU A 11 -11.81 -4.11 43.91
N VAL A 12 -12.84 -3.38 43.48
CA VAL A 12 -12.69 -2.09 42.79
C VAL A 12 -12.08 -1.04 43.73
N ALA A 13 -12.47 -1.03 45.01
CA ALA A 13 -11.86 -0.15 46.00
C ALA A 13 -10.38 -0.49 46.26
N ALA A 14 -10.04 -1.78 46.35
CA ALA A 14 -8.67 -2.24 46.51
C ALA A 14 -7.78 -1.92 45.30
N ALA A 15 -8.31 -2.07 44.08
CA ALA A 15 -7.61 -1.71 42.84
C ALA A 15 -7.32 -0.20 42.76
N ARG A 16 -8.28 0.65 43.17
CA ARG A 16 -8.10 2.11 43.24
C ARG A 16 -7.03 2.50 44.27
N GLN A 17 -6.98 1.86 45.43
CA GLN A 17 -5.91 2.09 46.41
C GLN A 17 -4.53 1.66 45.89
N ARG A 18 -4.43 0.53 45.18
CA ARG A 18 -3.16 0.09 44.58
C ARG A 18 -2.65 1.07 43.54
N LEU A 19 -3.55 1.62 42.71
CA LEU A 19 -3.21 2.64 41.71
C LEU A 19 -2.75 3.96 42.37
N ALA A 20 -3.39 4.38 43.45
CA ALA A 20 -3.00 5.58 44.20
C ALA A 20 -1.58 5.44 44.79
N ARG A 21 -1.28 4.30 45.43
CA ARG A 21 0.06 4.00 45.97
C ARG A 21 1.12 3.92 44.88
N LEU A 22 0.78 3.41 43.69
CA LEU A 22 1.71 3.36 42.55
C LEU A 22 2.04 4.77 42.05
N LYS A 23 1.04 5.66 41.95
CA LYS A 23 1.23 7.07 41.58
C LYS A 23 2.12 7.79 42.60
N GLU A 24 1.89 7.55 43.90
CA GLU A 24 2.68 8.16 44.97
C GLU A 24 4.16 7.69 44.95
N ARG A 25 4.41 6.41 44.66
CA ARG A 25 5.78 5.85 44.49
C ARG A 25 6.49 6.38 43.24
N LEU A 26 5.76 6.68 42.18
CA LEU A 26 6.33 7.29 40.97
C LEU A 26 6.65 8.77 41.19
N SER A 27 5.79 9.50 41.90
CA SER A 27 6.03 10.89 42.29
C SER A 27 7.20 11.04 43.27
N SER A 28 7.35 10.12 44.24
CA SER A 28 8.48 10.14 45.18
C SER A 28 9.81 9.77 44.52
N ARG A 29 9.81 8.86 43.54
CA ARG A 29 10.99 8.58 42.69
C ARG A 29 11.39 9.77 41.82
N ALA A 30 10.43 10.56 41.34
CA ALA A 30 10.70 11.78 40.58
C ALA A 30 11.25 12.92 41.46
N ALA A 31 10.85 12.98 42.74
CA ALA A 31 11.37 13.93 43.73
C ALA A 31 12.79 13.55 44.21
N SER A 32 13.05 12.25 44.41
CA SER A 32 14.37 11.75 44.85
C SER A 32 15.49 11.96 43.83
N ARG A 33 15.18 12.18 42.54
CA ARG A 33 16.16 12.49 41.49
C ARG A 33 16.56 13.97 41.41
N ARG A 34 15.91 14.87 42.16
CA ARG A 34 16.21 16.31 42.16
C ARG A 34 16.99 16.80 43.39
N GLY A 35 17.43 15.90 44.27
CA GLY A 35 18.11 16.25 45.52
C GLY A 35 19.54 15.75 45.59
N SER A 36 20.47 16.41 44.89
CA SER A 36 21.90 16.40 45.27
C SER A 36 22.66 17.57 44.63
N THR A 37 22.65 18.73 45.27
CA THR A 37 23.81 19.64 45.45
C THR A 37 23.39 20.80 46.37
N SER A 38 24.24 21.06 47.36
CA SER A 38 24.09 21.91 48.54
C SER A 38 24.61 23.35 48.36
N GLU A 39 23.82 24.34 48.86
CA GLU A 39 24.14 25.57 49.63
C GLU A 39 25.21 26.63 49.16
N PRO A 40 25.24 27.88 49.70
CA PRO A 40 24.15 28.86 49.95
C PRO A 40 24.48 30.37 49.67
N ASP A 41 23.42 31.19 49.54
CA ASP A 41 23.19 32.63 49.90
C ASP A 41 24.13 33.79 49.44
N PRO A 42 23.73 35.09 49.55
CA PRO A 42 22.39 35.71 49.60
C PRO A 42 22.27 36.96 48.67
N PHE A 43 21.07 37.45 48.37
CA PHE A 43 20.69 38.88 48.52
C PHE A 43 19.27 39.15 48.02
N SER A 44 18.63 40.01 48.80
CA SER A 44 17.23 40.41 48.85
C SER A 44 16.66 41.13 47.63
N GLY A 45 15.36 40.92 47.39
CA GLY A 45 14.43 42.05 47.40
C GLY A 45 13.65 42.38 46.12
N ARG A 46 12.32 42.31 46.26
CA ARG A 46 11.25 43.09 45.57
C ARG A 46 10.74 42.62 44.19
N GLN A 47 9.51 42.10 44.23
CA GLN A 47 8.43 42.35 43.26
C GLN A 47 7.86 43.79 43.42
N PRO A 48 6.86 44.25 42.64
CA PRO A 48 6.30 43.80 41.35
C PRO A 48 6.12 44.97 40.34
N GLY A 49 5.61 44.71 39.13
CA GLY A 49 4.82 45.73 38.42
C GLY A 49 4.83 45.67 36.90
N ASN A 50 3.64 45.41 36.34
CA ASN A 50 3.23 45.53 34.94
C ASN A 50 3.74 46.79 34.22
N VAL A 51 3.84 46.70 32.89
CA VAL A 51 3.00 47.44 31.89
C VAL A 51 3.72 47.36 30.53
N ALA A 52 3.06 46.74 29.54
CA ALA A 52 3.37 46.87 28.10
C ALA A 52 2.90 48.27 27.59
N PRO A 53 3.20 48.77 26.37
CA PRO A 53 3.68 48.06 25.17
C PRO A 53 4.63 48.88 24.23
N ALA A 54 4.91 48.26 23.09
CA ALA A 54 5.07 48.85 21.74
C ALA A 54 6.48 49.17 21.18
N ARG A 55 6.71 48.57 19.99
CA ARG A 55 7.47 49.05 18.81
C ARG A 55 9.00 49.16 18.98
N ASP A 56 9.85 48.92 17.98
CA ASP A 56 9.80 48.30 16.64
C ASP A 56 11.28 48.16 16.22
N VAL A 57 11.55 47.23 15.30
CA VAL A 57 12.73 47.11 14.40
C VAL A 57 14.16 47.38 14.92
N GLY A 58 15.04 46.37 14.77
CA GLY A 58 16.47 46.64 14.54
C GLY A 58 17.47 45.50 14.81
N THR A 59 17.71 44.69 13.79
CA THR A 59 19.03 44.13 13.39
C THR A 59 19.90 43.40 14.41
N GLY A 60 20.13 42.10 14.19
CA GLY A 60 21.15 41.33 14.90
C GLY A 60 21.35 39.90 14.39
N ALA A 61 21.26 39.67 13.07
CA ALA A 61 21.56 38.37 12.48
C ALA A 61 23.00 38.38 11.94
N HIS A 62 23.99 38.11 12.80
CA HIS A 62 25.31 37.71 12.30
C HIS A 62 26.20 36.82 13.20
N GLU A 63 25.74 36.39 14.38
CA GLU A 63 26.61 35.63 15.32
C GLU A 63 26.23 34.17 15.62
N GLN A 64 25.28 33.56 14.89
CA GLN A 64 24.86 32.15 15.17
C GLN A 64 25.29 31.10 14.14
N ARG A 65 26.12 31.44 13.13
CA ARG A 65 26.45 30.50 12.04
C ARG A 65 27.66 29.59 12.24
N ALA A 66 28.43 29.73 13.32
CA ALA A 66 29.69 28.97 13.48
C ALA A 66 29.60 27.68 14.32
N ALA A 67 28.51 27.43 15.06
CA ALA A 67 28.40 26.27 15.98
C ALA A 67 27.59 25.08 15.44
N ALA A 68 26.90 25.22 14.30
CA ALA A 68 25.94 24.21 13.80
C ALA A 68 26.50 23.23 12.75
N ALA A 69 27.72 23.43 12.26
CA ALA A 69 28.29 22.65 11.15
C ALA A 69 28.57 21.15 11.47
N PRO A 70 29.09 20.76 12.65
CA PRO A 70 29.46 19.35 12.91
C PRO A 70 28.27 18.42 13.13
N GLN A 71 27.19 18.90 13.77
CA GLN A 71 26.00 18.10 14.06
C GLN A 71 25.16 17.81 12.82
N HIS A 72 25.13 18.74 11.86
CA HIS A 72 24.39 18.58 10.62
C HIS A 72 25.03 17.55 9.67
N ALA A 73 26.35 17.35 9.78
CA ALA A 73 27.12 16.42 8.96
C ALA A 73 27.02 14.95 9.42
N LEU A 74 27.00 14.71 10.74
CA LEU A 74 26.80 13.37 11.31
C LEU A 74 25.45 12.76 10.88
N LEU A 75 24.43 13.61 10.80
CA LEU A 75 23.08 13.27 10.37
C LEU A 75 23.03 12.78 8.90
N ALA A 76 23.94 13.28 8.04
CA ALA A 76 24.01 12.88 6.64
C ALA A 76 24.51 11.44 6.47
N LEU A 77 25.54 11.04 7.24
CA LEU A 77 26.08 9.69 7.23
C LEU A 77 25.08 8.69 7.85
N GLN A 78 24.39 9.07 8.93
CA GLN A 78 23.33 8.27 9.54
C GLN A 78 22.14 8.05 8.57
N ARG A 79 21.78 9.06 7.76
CA ARG A 79 20.74 8.97 6.73
C ARG A 79 21.11 8.05 5.58
N LEU A 80 22.34 8.13 5.06
CA LEU A 80 22.83 7.24 4.02
C LEU A 80 22.77 5.78 4.49
N LEU A 81 23.18 5.53 5.74
CA LEU A 81 23.12 4.23 6.36
C LEU A 81 21.68 3.74 6.57
N ALA A 82 20.79 4.61 7.05
CA ALA A 82 19.37 4.30 7.23
C ALA A 82 18.66 3.97 5.91
N ARG A 83 18.92 4.72 4.83
CA ARG A 83 18.36 4.46 3.50
C ARG A 83 18.83 3.11 2.94
N HIS A 84 20.12 2.79 3.08
CA HIS A 84 20.66 1.51 2.64
C HIS A 84 20.08 0.32 3.42
N LEU A 85 19.96 0.42 4.74
CA LEU A 85 19.41 -0.66 5.57
C LEU A 85 17.89 -0.85 5.39
N LEU A 86 17.17 0.19 4.96
CA LEU A 86 15.73 0.12 4.66
C LEU A 86 15.43 -0.39 3.24
N ASP A 87 16.44 -0.53 2.37
CA ASP A 87 16.29 -1.05 1.02
C ASP A 87 15.97 -2.57 1.05
N PRO A 88 14.89 -3.03 0.40
CA PRO A 88 14.53 -4.45 0.33
C PRO A 88 15.60 -5.36 -0.29
N SER A 89 16.53 -4.80 -1.07
CA SER A 89 17.63 -5.54 -1.68
C SER A 89 18.82 -5.78 -0.74
N THR A 90 18.83 -5.16 0.44
CA THR A 90 19.91 -5.31 1.43
C THR A 90 19.77 -6.63 2.20
N THR A 91 20.76 -7.52 2.07
CA THR A 91 20.80 -8.79 2.79
C THR A 91 21.29 -8.61 4.23
N MET A 92 20.52 -9.10 5.21
CA MET A 92 20.89 -9.10 6.64
C MET A 92 21.28 -10.52 7.10
N PRO A 93 22.25 -10.67 8.03
CA PRO A 93 23.06 -9.60 8.65
C PRO A 93 24.13 -9.05 7.69
N THR A 94 24.49 -7.77 7.86
CA THR A 94 25.51 -7.09 7.04
C THR A 94 26.65 -6.58 7.92
N ASP A 95 27.89 -6.59 7.41
CA ASP A 95 29.07 -6.16 8.16
C ASP A 95 29.62 -4.82 7.67
N ASN A 96 30.46 -4.17 8.47
CA ASN A 96 31.10 -2.91 8.14
C ASN A 96 31.93 -2.97 6.84
N THR A 97 32.45 -4.14 6.44
CA THR A 97 33.19 -4.29 5.18
C THR A 97 32.29 -4.29 3.94
N LYS A 98 31.13 -4.96 4.01
CA LYS A 98 30.10 -4.95 2.98
C LYS A 98 29.46 -3.57 2.84
N LEU A 99 29.22 -2.89 3.96
CA LEU A 99 28.72 -1.52 3.97
C LEU A 99 29.72 -0.56 3.30
N LYS A 100 31.01 -0.64 3.65
CA LYS A 100 32.07 0.14 2.98
C LYS A 100 32.15 -0.15 1.48
N ALA A 101 32.07 -1.43 1.07
CA ALA A 101 32.08 -1.81 -0.33
C ALA A 101 30.85 -1.31 -1.11
N HIS A 102 29.68 -1.26 -0.46
CA HIS A 102 28.46 -0.70 -1.06
C HIS A 102 28.59 0.81 -1.28
N PHE A 103 29.09 1.55 -0.28
CA PHE A 103 29.27 2.99 -0.39
C PHE A 103 30.46 3.41 -1.28
N ALA A 104 31.37 2.49 -1.61
CA ALA A 104 32.47 2.70 -2.55
C ALA A 104 32.04 2.65 -4.05
N ARG A 105 30.75 2.40 -4.35
CA ARG A 105 30.25 2.43 -5.73
C ARG A 105 30.30 3.84 -6.32
N PRO A 106 30.60 4.03 -7.62
CA PRO A 106 30.78 5.35 -8.22
C PRO A 106 29.60 6.33 -8.02
N GLU A 107 28.38 5.79 -7.95
CA GLU A 107 27.14 6.54 -7.76
C GLU A 107 26.96 7.12 -6.34
N LEU A 108 27.57 6.49 -5.34
CA LEU A 108 27.41 6.82 -3.90
C LEU A 108 28.71 7.29 -3.25
N ALA A 109 29.87 7.01 -3.85
CA ALA A 109 31.20 7.31 -3.31
C ALA A 109 31.39 8.80 -3.04
N GLY A 110 30.89 9.68 -3.92
CA GLY A 110 30.95 11.13 -3.73
C GLY A 110 30.20 11.60 -2.47
N ALA A 111 28.95 11.16 -2.31
CA ALA A 111 28.13 11.52 -1.14
C ALA A 111 28.67 10.90 0.16
N TYR A 112 29.24 9.70 0.09
CA TYR A 112 29.85 9.02 1.23
C TYR A 112 31.15 9.70 1.70
N GLU A 113 32.04 10.06 0.78
CA GLU A 113 33.28 10.79 1.11
C GLU A 113 33.00 12.19 1.63
N GLU A 114 32.02 12.89 1.06
CA GLU A 114 31.59 14.21 1.53
C GLU A 114 30.99 14.14 2.94
N ALA A 115 30.15 13.13 3.21
CA ALA A 115 29.60 12.89 4.55
C ALA A 115 30.68 12.54 5.58
N LEU A 116 31.69 11.74 5.21
CA LEU A 116 32.82 11.41 6.10
C LEU A 116 33.73 12.62 6.37
N LYS A 117 34.02 13.45 5.35
CA LYS A 117 34.79 14.68 5.49
C LYS A 117 34.05 15.70 6.37
N ALA A 118 32.74 15.85 6.16
CA ALA A 118 31.91 16.75 6.94
C ALA A 118 31.74 16.27 8.39
N ALA A 119 31.77 14.96 8.65
CA ALA A 119 31.68 14.37 10.00
C ALA A 119 32.97 14.53 10.84
N GLY A 120 33.94 15.34 10.42
CA GLY A 120 35.12 15.69 11.22
C GLY A 120 36.11 14.54 11.43
N GLY A 121 36.20 13.59 10.49
CA GLY A 121 37.13 12.46 10.55
C GLY A 121 36.65 11.25 11.36
N ARG A 122 35.37 11.18 11.71
CA ARG A 122 34.77 9.99 12.34
C ARG A 122 34.65 8.84 11.33
N THR A 123 34.84 7.60 11.81
CA THR A 123 34.76 6.39 11.00
C THR A 123 33.32 5.85 10.92
N LEU A 124 33.03 5.04 9.90
CA LEU A 124 31.75 4.33 9.78
C LEU A 124 31.47 3.47 11.03
N GLU A 125 32.51 2.87 11.59
CA GLU A 125 32.46 2.10 12.82
C GLU A 125 31.91 2.91 14.00
N ALA A 126 32.38 4.15 14.17
CA ALA A 126 31.91 5.02 15.26
C ALA A 126 30.42 5.37 15.14
N VAL A 127 29.91 5.50 13.91
CA VAL A 127 28.48 5.79 13.66
C VAL A 127 27.61 4.55 13.89
N LEU A 128 28.10 3.36 13.56
CA LEU A 128 27.41 2.10 13.86
C LEU A 128 27.27 1.88 15.36
N HIS A 129 28.33 2.15 16.14
CA HIS A 129 28.26 2.09 17.61
C HIS A 129 27.27 3.11 18.17
N GLU A 130 27.28 4.35 17.68
CA GLU A 130 26.37 5.39 18.19
C GLU A 130 24.90 5.08 17.91
N LEU A 131 24.58 4.48 16.76
CA LEU A 131 23.22 4.03 16.45
C LEU A 131 22.82 2.74 17.17
N GLY A 132 23.79 2.03 17.73
CA GLY A 132 23.62 0.79 18.50
C GLY A 132 23.68 0.95 20.02
N ASP A 133 24.02 2.15 20.53
CA ASP A 133 24.22 2.40 21.95
C ASP A 133 22.96 2.96 22.65
N GLY A 134 22.73 2.52 23.89
CA GLY A 134 21.60 2.94 24.75
C GLY A 134 20.27 2.17 24.60
N ASP A 135 19.37 2.38 25.58
CA ASP A 135 18.05 1.72 25.65
C ASP A 135 17.10 2.07 24.48
N ASP A 136 17.45 3.08 23.67
CA ASP A 136 16.70 3.55 22.49
C ASP A 136 17.47 3.35 21.17
N ALA A 137 18.34 2.34 21.08
CA ALA A 137 19.11 2.03 19.86
C ALA A 137 18.25 1.85 18.59
N ALA A 138 18.78 2.30 17.46
CA ALA A 138 18.18 2.14 16.13
C ALA A 138 18.71 0.89 15.40
N LEU A 139 19.92 0.44 15.75
CA LEU A 139 20.57 -0.75 15.21
C LEU A 139 20.88 -1.74 16.34
N GLU A 140 20.86 -3.03 16.00
CA GLU A 140 21.44 -4.08 16.83
C GLU A 140 22.81 -4.43 16.23
N VAL A 141 23.90 -4.05 16.91
CA VAL A 141 25.27 -4.20 16.41
C VAL A 141 26.03 -5.18 17.29
N GLY A 142 26.66 -6.18 16.67
CA GLY A 142 27.55 -7.13 17.34
C GLY A 142 29.00 -7.01 16.86
N GLU A 143 29.96 -7.16 17.77
CA GLU A 143 31.39 -7.20 17.45
C GLU A 143 31.88 -8.65 17.29
N PHE A 144 32.67 -8.90 16.24
CA PHE A 144 33.24 -10.22 15.98
C PHE A 144 34.74 -10.11 15.66
N GLU A 145 35.58 -10.89 16.35
CA GLU A 145 37.00 -11.01 16.00
C GLU A 145 37.17 -11.86 14.74
N VAL A 146 37.73 -11.27 13.68
CA VAL A 146 38.11 -11.98 12.46
C VAL A 146 39.64 -11.88 12.29
N ARG A 147 40.29 -12.87 11.67
CA ARG A 147 41.74 -12.83 11.39
C ARG A 147 42.08 -11.56 10.59
N GLY A 148 42.63 -10.55 11.27
CA GLY A 148 42.97 -9.24 10.70
C GLY A 148 42.25 -8.02 11.30
N GLY A 149 41.34 -8.18 12.29
CA GLY A 149 40.75 -7.07 13.04
C GLY A 149 39.32 -7.32 13.54
N THR A 150 38.77 -6.39 14.32
CA THR A 150 37.38 -6.41 14.80
C THR A 150 36.41 -6.02 13.68
N ARG A 151 35.41 -6.86 13.40
CA ARG A 151 34.32 -6.56 12.47
C ARG A 151 33.05 -6.21 13.24
N LEU A 152 32.36 -5.17 12.79
CA LEU A 152 31.03 -4.80 13.28
C LEU A 152 29.98 -5.37 12.35
N MET A 153 29.03 -6.11 12.93
CA MET A 153 27.92 -6.72 12.21
C MET A 153 26.60 -6.12 12.67
N VAL A 154 25.80 -5.62 11.74
CA VAL A 154 24.42 -5.21 12.00
C VAL A 154 23.55 -6.46 11.91
N LEU A 155 23.01 -6.87 13.06
CA LEU A 155 22.20 -8.07 13.25
C LEU A 155 20.71 -7.81 12.98
N GLY A 156 20.27 -6.60 13.30
CA GLY A 156 18.88 -6.16 13.20
C GLY A 156 18.78 -4.65 13.30
N PHE A 157 17.59 -4.11 13.05
CA PHE A 157 17.35 -2.66 13.17
C PHE A 157 15.87 -2.33 13.45
N ASN A 158 15.64 -1.19 14.10
CA ASN A 158 14.30 -0.67 14.33
C ASN A 158 13.85 0.16 13.11
N ARG A 159 12.96 -0.43 12.30
CA ARG A 159 12.47 0.16 11.05
C ARG A 159 11.82 1.53 11.22
N SER A 160 11.08 1.75 12.31
CA SER A 160 10.38 3.02 12.58
C SER A 160 11.37 4.15 12.86
N LYS A 161 12.45 3.86 13.61
CA LYS A 161 13.50 4.82 13.93
C LYS A 161 14.35 5.15 12.71
N LEU A 162 14.81 4.14 11.98
CA LEU A 162 15.56 4.36 10.74
C LEU A 162 14.73 5.12 9.70
N ALA A 163 13.42 4.88 9.61
CA ALA A 163 12.53 5.63 8.72
C ALA A 163 12.45 7.12 9.12
N SER A 164 12.35 7.41 10.42
CA SER A 164 12.35 8.80 10.92
C SER A 164 13.69 9.52 10.70
N LEU A 165 14.81 8.79 10.81
CA LEU A 165 16.15 9.27 10.48
C LEU A 165 16.26 9.59 8.98
N ALA A 166 15.71 8.73 8.11
CA ALA A 166 15.73 8.88 6.66
C ALA A 166 14.80 9.97 6.10
N SER A 167 13.75 10.37 6.84
CA SER A 167 12.66 11.24 6.37
C SER A 167 12.76 12.72 6.77
N SER A 168 13.82 13.15 7.46
CA SER A 168 13.99 14.57 7.82
C SER A 168 14.71 15.32 6.69
N ASP A 169 13.99 16.18 5.95
CA ASP A 169 14.57 17.09 4.94
C ASP A 169 14.48 18.56 5.39
N PRO A 170 15.52 19.39 5.13
CA PRO A 170 15.41 20.84 5.11
C PRO A 170 15.01 21.35 3.70
N LEU A 171 13.93 22.14 3.63
CA LEU A 171 13.41 22.88 2.47
C LEU A 171 14.48 23.83 1.84
N GLN A 172 14.71 23.81 0.51
CA GLN A 172 14.00 24.53 -0.58
C GLN A 172 14.64 25.90 -0.93
N MET A 173 15.25 26.01 -2.12
CA MET A 173 15.56 27.30 -2.79
C MET A 173 15.16 27.18 -4.27
N GLY A 174 14.36 28.15 -4.71
CA GLY A 174 13.55 28.11 -5.92
C GLY A 174 14.27 28.35 -7.24
N ALA A 175 13.54 28.07 -8.30
CA ALA A 175 13.89 28.37 -9.68
C ALA A 175 13.75 29.86 -10.00
N VAL A 176 14.78 30.47 -10.62
CA VAL A 176 14.65 31.55 -11.60
C VAL A 176 15.80 31.41 -12.61
N GLY A 177 15.48 31.48 -13.91
CA GLY A 177 16.40 31.20 -15.02
C GLY A 177 17.40 32.31 -15.39
N GLY A 178 18.25 31.98 -16.36
CA GLY A 178 19.14 32.91 -17.07
C GLY A 178 20.42 32.24 -17.56
N ALA A 179 20.56 32.08 -18.88
CA ALA A 179 21.77 31.60 -19.56
C ALA A 179 22.75 32.78 -19.84
N PRO A 180 23.80 32.64 -20.69
CA PRO A 180 25.13 32.09 -20.40
C PRO A 180 26.28 33.07 -20.74
N ASN A 181 27.52 32.79 -20.29
CA ASN A 181 28.85 33.21 -20.81
C ASN A 181 29.87 33.13 -19.65
N GLY A 182 31.14 32.77 -19.78
CA GLY A 182 32.00 32.41 -20.91
C GLY A 182 33.45 32.32 -20.40
N GLN A 183 34.31 31.61 -21.14
CA GLN A 183 35.79 31.71 -21.18
C GLN A 183 36.56 31.23 -19.91
N SER A 184 37.28 30.11 -19.99
CA SER A 184 38.64 29.95 -20.54
C SER A 184 39.72 30.71 -19.75
N ARG A 185 40.57 29.99 -19.00
CA ARG A 185 42.00 29.80 -19.32
C ARG A 185 42.72 28.94 -18.28
N ASN A 186 43.71 28.24 -18.80
CA ASN A 186 44.55 27.20 -18.22
C ASN A 186 45.88 27.84 -17.67
N PRO A 187 46.97 27.11 -17.37
CA PRO A 187 47.53 26.95 -16.02
C PRO A 187 49.00 27.43 -15.86
N GLY A 188 49.60 27.21 -14.68
CA GLY A 188 51.06 27.00 -14.53
C GLY A 188 51.81 27.92 -13.56
N GLY A 189 52.77 27.35 -12.83
CA GLY A 189 53.81 28.10 -12.09
C GLY A 189 54.49 27.30 -10.98
N LEU A 190 55.80 27.07 -11.12
CA LEU A 190 56.68 26.12 -10.41
C LEU A 190 57.53 26.76 -9.26
N LEU A 191 57.84 25.94 -8.23
CA LEU A 191 59.10 25.81 -7.44
C LEU A 191 59.57 26.92 -6.43
N PRO A 192 60.62 26.71 -5.57
CA PRO A 192 60.68 25.86 -4.35
C PRO A 192 61.47 26.50 -3.15
N GLY A 193 61.59 25.83 -1.98
CA GLY A 193 62.57 26.20 -0.92
C GLY A 193 62.42 25.48 0.45
N PRO A 194 63.48 25.36 1.29
CA PRO A 194 63.83 24.11 2.01
C PRO A 194 63.96 24.24 3.58
N PRO A 195 64.82 23.49 4.35
CA PRO A 195 64.38 22.53 5.37
C PRO A 195 64.90 22.74 6.82
N GLY A 196 64.41 21.93 7.77
CA GLY A 196 65.18 21.50 8.96
C GLY A 196 64.49 21.62 10.33
N ALA A 197 64.35 20.49 11.06
CA ALA A 197 64.84 20.29 12.44
C ALA A 197 64.36 18.95 13.03
N MET A 198 65.24 18.32 13.79
CA MET A 198 65.14 17.00 14.43
C MET A 198 64.12 16.90 15.58
N GLN A 199 63.61 15.68 15.83
CA GLN A 199 63.55 15.07 17.17
C GLN A 199 63.21 13.56 17.07
N GLY A 200 64.15 12.72 17.52
CA GLY A 200 63.94 11.29 17.77
C GLY A 200 64.16 11.00 19.26
N GLY A 201 63.46 9.99 19.81
CA GLY A 201 63.80 9.46 21.13
C GLY A 201 62.75 8.60 21.87
N THR A 202 61.45 8.69 21.57
CA THR A 202 60.41 8.06 22.41
C THR A 202 59.53 7.01 21.73
N ALA A 203 59.62 6.84 20.40
CA ALA A 203 58.72 5.97 19.63
C ALA A 203 59.09 4.46 19.66
N ALA A 204 60.34 4.10 19.97
CA ALA A 204 60.80 2.72 19.85
C ALA A 204 60.34 1.80 21.00
N LEU A 205 60.31 2.31 22.24
CA LEU A 205 59.91 1.53 23.43
C LEU A 205 58.40 1.28 23.52
N ALA A 206 57.58 2.18 22.95
CA ALA A 206 56.13 2.01 22.93
C ALA A 206 55.69 0.88 21.98
N GLY A 207 56.39 0.69 20.86
CA GLY A 207 56.08 -0.36 19.89
C GLY A 207 56.39 -1.78 20.40
N GLU A 208 57.45 -1.95 21.18
CA GLU A 208 57.79 -3.26 21.77
C GLU A 208 56.83 -3.68 22.89
N LEU A 209 56.37 -2.73 23.72
CA LEU A 209 55.42 -3.02 24.79
C LEU A 209 54.03 -3.40 24.23
N ASP A 210 53.60 -2.73 23.16
CA ASP A 210 52.33 -3.03 22.49
C ASP A 210 52.36 -4.39 21.77
N SER A 211 53.53 -4.76 21.23
CA SER A 211 53.75 -6.09 20.63
C SER A 211 53.75 -7.22 21.68
N LEU A 212 54.26 -6.99 22.89
CA LEU A 212 54.25 -7.98 23.98
C LEU A 212 52.85 -8.14 24.61
N LEU A 213 52.05 -7.08 24.65
CA LEU A 213 50.67 -7.11 25.18
C LEU A 213 49.66 -7.72 24.19
N THR A 214 49.99 -7.78 22.89
CA THR A 214 49.13 -8.37 21.84
C THR A 214 49.37 -9.87 21.61
N HIS A 215 50.43 -10.45 22.18
CA HIS A 215 50.64 -11.90 22.11
C HIS A 215 49.65 -12.66 23.01
N LYS A 216 48.69 -13.37 22.40
CA LYS A 216 47.76 -14.26 23.11
C LYS A 216 48.54 -15.35 23.86
N SER A 217 48.28 -15.51 25.16
CA SER A 217 48.94 -16.54 25.97
C SER A 217 48.69 -17.95 25.43
N ALA A 218 49.64 -18.87 25.61
CA ALA A 218 49.52 -20.26 25.15
C ALA A 218 48.23 -20.95 25.64
N ARG A 219 47.76 -20.58 26.85
CA ARG A 219 46.50 -21.07 27.42
C ARG A 219 45.26 -20.54 26.70
N ASN A 220 45.29 -19.29 26.23
CA ASN A 220 44.18 -18.72 25.46
C ASN A 220 44.14 -19.32 24.06
N ARG A 221 45.31 -19.51 23.42
CA ARG A 221 45.41 -20.15 22.11
C ARG A 221 44.81 -21.57 22.10
N ALA A 222 45.17 -22.39 23.09
CA ALA A 222 44.63 -23.75 23.25
C ALA A 222 43.12 -23.81 23.52
N LYS A 223 42.54 -22.76 24.14
CA LYS A 223 41.08 -22.68 24.34
C LYS A 223 40.33 -22.32 23.06
N THR A 224 40.88 -21.43 22.25
CA THR A 224 40.34 -21.09 20.92
C THR A 224 40.40 -22.28 19.96
N GLU A 225 41.51 -23.01 19.91
CA GLU A 225 41.66 -24.19 19.04
C GLU A 225 40.61 -25.28 19.38
N LYS A 226 40.39 -25.55 20.67
CA LYS A 226 39.31 -26.47 21.10
C LYS A 226 37.90 -25.94 20.81
N GLY A 227 37.69 -24.63 20.86
CA GLY A 227 36.41 -24.00 20.55
C GLY A 227 36.08 -24.05 19.06
N GLU A 228 37.07 -23.83 18.20
CA GLU A 228 36.95 -23.95 16.74
C GLU A 228 36.65 -25.39 16.31
N GLU A 229 37.32 -26.38 16.91
CA GLU A 229 37.06 -27.81 16.64
C GLU A 229 35.65 -28.24 17.06
N LEU A 230 35.16 -27.72 18.20
CA LEU A 230 33.80 -27.99 18.67
C LEU A 230 32.74 -27.35 17.76
N LEU A 231 32.99 -26.13 17.28
CA LEU A 231 32.12 -25.43 16.32
C LEU A 231 32.09 -26.14 14.96
N GLU A 232 33.23 -26.69 14.52
CA GLU A 232 33.29 -27.50 13.30
C GLU A 232 32.49 -28.80 13.44
N LEU A 233 32.55 -29.44 14.61
CA LEU A 233 31.76 -30.65 14.91
C LEU A 233 30.26 -30.36 15.01
N ILE A 234 29.86 -29.22 15.57
CA ILE A 234 28.45 -28.79 15.65
C ILE A 234 27.92 -28.31 14.29
N GLY A 235 28.78 -27.72 13.45
CA GLY A 235 28.42 -27.23 12.11
C GLY A 235 28.39 -28.32 11.03
N LYS A 236 29.02 -29.47 11.27
CA LYS A 236 28.92 -30.63 10.37
C LYS A 236 27.54 -31.25 10.48
N ARG A 237 26.81 -31.29 9.35
CA ARG A 237 25.54 -32.01 9.26
C ARG A 237 25.74 -33.47 9.62
N THR A 238 24.82 -34.01 10.40
CA THR A 238 24.86 -35.43 10.78
C THR A 238 24.65 -36.31 9.54
N ALA A 239 25.20 -37.52 9.56
CA ALA A 239 25.02 -38.48 8.46
C ALA A 239 23.53 -38.77 8.16
N LYS A 240 22.67 -38.70 9.19
CA LYS A 240 21.22 -38.82 9.06
C LYS A 240 20.61 -37.66 8.26
N GLU A 241 21.02 -36.43 8.54
CA GLU A 241 20.55 -35.25 7.80
C GLU A 241 21.02 -35.27 6.34
N LEU A 242 22.26 -35.72 6.09
CA LEU A 242 22.77 -35.88 4.73
C LEU A 242 22.01 -36.97 3.95
N ALA A 243 21.71 -38.10 4.59
CA ALA A 243 20.91 -39.16 3.98
C ALA A 243 19.48 -38.71 3.65
N VAL A 244 18.87 -37.89 4.51
CA VAL A 244 17.55 -37.28 4.25
C VAL A 244 17.63 -36.31 3.07
N VAL A 245 18.64 -35.44 3.02
CA VAL A 245 18.83 -34.50 1.89
C VAL A 245 19.04 -35.23 0.56
N GLU A 246 19.82 -36.32 0.57
CA GLU A 246 20.01 -37.15 -0.62
C GLU A 246 18.73 -37.86 -1.06
N GLN A 247 17.85 -38.28 -0.13
CA GLN A 247 16.54 -38.84 -0.48
C GLN A 247 15.59 -37.84 -1.17
N PHE A 248 15.76 -36.53 -0.93
CA PHE A 248 14.94 -35.48 -1.53
C PHE A 248 15.60 -34.81 -2.74
N ARG A 249 16.72 -35.33 -3.23
CA ARG A 249 17.43 -34.81 -4.40
C ARG A 249 16.75 -35.33 -5.67
N THR A 250 16.27 -34.43 -6.53
CA THR A 250 15.68 -34.79 -7.82
C THR A 250 16.71 -35.47 -8.73
N GLU A 251 16.36 -36.61 -9.33
CA GLU A 251 17.18 -37.27 -10.34
C GLU A 251 17.48 -36.29 -11.49
N GLY A 252 18.77 -35.97 -11.71
CA GLY A 252 19.20 -34.99 -12.72
C GLY A 252 19.64 -33.62 -12.17
N GLY A 253 19.59 -33.40 -10.85
CA GLY A 253 20.09 -32.18 -10.21
C GLY A 253 19.06 -31.05 -10.07
N PRO A 254 19.46 -29.86 -9.57
CA PRO A 254 18.55 -28.73 -9.36
C PRO A 254 18.34 -27.96 -10.66
N ALA A 255 17.68 -28.58 -11.64
CA ALA A 255 17.28 -27.90 -12.86
C ALA A 255 15.92 -27.21 -12.64
N VAL A 256 15.90 -26.09 -11.91
CA VAL A 256 14.74 -25.20 -11.91
C VAL A 256 14.60 -24.66 -13.32
N ARG A 257 13.54 -25.05 -14.01
CA ARG A 257 13.19 -24.50 -15.32
C ARG A 257 12.15 -23.41 -15.12
N GLU A 258 12.51 -22.19 -15.50
CA GLU A 258 11.62 -21.03 -15.37
C GLU A 258 10.52 -21.05 -16.43
N TYR A 259 9.36 -20.52 -16.07
CA TYR A 259 8.25 -20.32 -16.99
C TYR A 259 8.50 -19.14 -17.92
N CYS A 260 8.11 -19.26 -19.18
CA CYS A 260 8.14 -18.13 -20.11
C CYS A 260 7.11 -17.07 -19.68
N PRO A 261 7.47 -15.78 -19.62
CA PRO A 261 6.51 -14.70 -19.33
C PRO A 261 5.38 -14.61 -20.38
N HIS A 262 5.59 -15.14 -21.59
CA HIS A 262 4.59 -15.16 -22.66
C HIS A 262 3.70 -16.41 -22.66
N LEU A 263 3.89 -17.33 -21.70
CA LEU A 263 3.16 -18.59 -21.48
C LEU A 263 3.16 -19.56 -22.67
N THR A 264 2.61 -19.21 -23.84
CA THR A 264 2.52 -20.09 -25.01
C THR A 264 3.69 -19.87 -25.98
N LYS A 265 4.10 -20.92 -26.72
CA LYS A 265 5.16 -20.79 -27.74
C LYS A 265 4.78 -19.76 -28.81
N LEU A 266 3.52 -19.74 -29.25
CA LEU A 266 3.04 -18.77 -30.23
C LEU A 266 3.14 -17.32 -29.75
N ASP A 267 2.74 -17.05 -28.50
CA ASP A 267 2.81 -15.70 -27.93
C ASP A 267 4.28 -15.28 -27.69
N CYS A 268 5.14 -16.22 -27.31
CA CYS A 268 6.58 -16.03 -27.18
C CYS A 268 7.25 -15.69 -28.52
N CYS A 269 6.96 -16.46 -29.57
CA CYS A 269 7.47 -16.21 -30.93
C CYS A 269 7.02 -14.84 -31.45
N ARG A 270 5.76 -14.45 -31.23
CA ARG A 270 5.26 -13.12 -31.60
C ARG A 270 5.96 -12.00 -30.84
N ALA A 271 6.13 -12.15 -29.53
CA ALA A 271 6.77 -11.13 -28.70
C ALA A 271 8.26 -10.93 -29.05
N HIS A 272 8.96 -12.00 -29.43
CA HIS A 272 10.37 -11.94 -29.83
C HIS A 272 10.59 -11.80 -31.33
N MET A 273 9.53 -11.71 -32.14
CA MET A 273 9.58 -11.69 -33.61
C MET A 273 10.49 -12.79 -34.18
N SER A 274 10.49 -13.96 -33.54
CA SER A 274 11.35 -15.10 -33.86
C SER A 274 10.46 -16.27 -34.30
N PRO A 275 10.88 -17.09 -35.28
CA PRO A 275 10.18 -18.33 -35.62
C PRO A 275 10.31 -19.41 -34.54
N PHE A 276 11.26 -19.25 -33.60
CA PHE A 276 11.54 -20.20 -32.52
C PHE A 276 11.20 -19.61 -31.15
N ALA A 277 10.59 -20.43 -30.29
CA ALA A 277 10.27 -20.06 -28.91
C ALA A 277 11.55 -19.99 -28.06
N CYS A 278 11.49 -19.25 -26.94
CA CYS A 278 12.64 -19.17 -26.04
C CYS A 278 12.88 -20.52 -25.31
N ARG A 279 14.01 -20.63 -24.61
CA ARG A 279 14.39 -21.84 -23.85
C ARG A 279 13.59 -22.09 -22.56
N HIS A 280 12.64 -21.22 -22.22
CA HIS A 280 11.80 -21.34 -21.02
C HIS A 280 10.66 -22.35 -21.24
N LEU A 281 10.04 -22.80 -20.14
CA LEU A 281 8.86 -23.66 -20.23
C LEU A 281 7.68 -22.89 -20.83
N HIS A 282 7.02 -23.52 -21.80
CA HIS A 282 5.81 -23.00 -22.42
C HIS A 282 4.65 -23.97 -22.20
N PHE A 283 3.44 -23.43 -22.33
CA PHE A 283 2.20 -24.15 -22.15
C PHE A 283 1.34 -24.09 -23.40
N ARG A 284 0.60 -25.17 -23.65
CA ARG A 284 -0.42 -25.27 -24.69
C ARG A 284 -1.79 -25.00 -24.09
N ARG A 285 -2.61 -24.23 -24.80
CA ARG A 285 -4.01 -23.97 -24.41
C ARG A 285 -4.86 -25.20 -24.72
N LEU A 286 -5.57 -25.71 -23.73
CA LEU A 286 -6.60 -26.74 -23.89
C LEU A 286 -7.92 -26.06 -24.26
N VAL A 287 -8.34 -26.20 -25.51
CA VAL A 287 -9.61 -25.69 -26.03
C VAL A 287 -10.52 -26.86 -26.35
N PHE A 288 -11.50 -27.13 -25.47
CA PHE A 288 -12.53 -28.14 -25.69
C PHE A 288 -13.76 -27.51 -26.39
N PRO A 289 -14.70 -28.31 -26.93
CA PRO A 289 -15.91 -27.78 -27.59
C PRO A 289 -16.78 -26.87 -26.71
N TRP A 290 -16.68 -26.99 -25.39
CA TRP A 290 -17.40 -26.17 -24.40
C TRP A 290 -16.55 -25.03 -23.82
N THR A 291 -15.28 -24.91 -24.21
CA THR A 291 -14.37 -23.87 -23.74
C THR A 291 -14.58 -22.58 -24.53
N ASP A 292 -14.78 -21.46 -23.84
CA ASP A 292 -14.92 -20.14 -24.42
C ASP A 292 -13.63 -19.33 -24.20
N ILE A 293 -12.93 -19.06 -25.30
CA ILE A 293 -11.65 -18.32 -25.31
C ILE A 293 -11.84 -16.90 -24.74
N SER A 294 -13.03 -16.31 -24.85
CA SER A 294 -13.31 -14.95 -24.36
C SER A 294 -13.41 -14.84 -22.84
N MET A 295 -13.70 -15.95 -22.14
CA MET A 295 -13.82 -15.98 -20.68
C MET A 295 -12.47 -15.99 -19.95
N GLY A 296 -11.36 -16.12 -20.69
CA GLY A 296 -10.01 -16.12 -20.13
C GLY A 296 -9.64 -17.45 -19.45
N ASN A 297 -8.68 -17.40 -18.53
CA ASN A 297 -8.05 -18.57 -17.94
C ASN A 297 -8.82 -19.07 -16.71
N CYS A 298 -8.90 -20.40 -16.55
CA CYS A 298 -9.49 -20.98 -15.34
C CYS A 298 -8.61 -20.67 -14.13
N SER A 299 -9.19 -20.17 -13.04
CA SER A 299 -8.47 -19.90 -11.79
C SER A 299 -7.83 -21.15 -11.17
N TYR A 300 -8.40 -22.33 -11.43
CA TYR A 300 -7.91 -23.60 -10.89
C TYR A 300 -6.95 -24.33 -11.84
N LEU A 301 -6.78 -23.87 -13.08
CA LEU A 301 -5.87 -24.44 -14.09
C LEU A 301 -5.88 -25.99 -14.10
N ASP A 302 -4.76 -26.60 -13.72
CA ASP A 302 -4.52 -28.05 -13.63
C ASP A 302 -5.25 -28.74 -12.48
N THR A 303 -5.65 -27.99 -11.44
CA THR A 303 -6.42 -28.49 -10.28
C THR A 303 -7.94 -28.39 -10.44
N CYS A 304 -8.42 -28.00 -11.63
CA CYS A 304 -9.85 -27.85 -11.87
C CYS A 304 -10.61 -29.19 -11.80
N ARG A 305 -11.48 -29.32 -10.79
CA ARG A 305 -12.32 -30.52 -10.57
C ARG A 305 -13.38 -30.73 -11.66
N HIS A 306 -13.58 -29.76 -12.54
CA HIS A 306 -14.61 -29.75 -13.58
C HIS A 306 -13.99 -29.68 -14.99
N MET A 307 -12.82 -30.26 -15.21
CA MET A 307 -12.11 -30.16 -16.49
C MET A 307 -12.96 -30.58 -17.72
N LYS A 308 -13.91 -31.50 -17.55
CA LYS A 308 -14.83 -31.97 -18.61
C LYS A 308 -16.03 -31.06 -18.87
N THR A 309 -16.26 -30.05 -18.02
CA THR A 309 -17.41 -29.12 -18.13
C THR A 309 -17.01 -27.65 -17.95
N CYS A 310 -15.73 -27.37 -17.71
CA CYS A 310 -15.21 -26.03 -17.45
C CYS A 310 -15.16 -25.22 -18.75
N ARG A 311 -15.80 -24.05 -18.75
CA ARG A 311 -15.84 -23.13 -19.90
C ARG A 311 -14.59 -22.27 -20.04
N PHE A 312 -13.73 -22.23 -19.02
CA PHE A 312 -12.52 -21.40 -19.00
C PHE A 312 -11.32 -22.12 -19.63
N LEU A 313 -10.33 -21.37 -20.13
CA LEU A 313 -9.13 -21.92 -20.74
C LEU A 313 -8.22 -22.60 -19.72
N HIS A 314 -7.82 -23.83 -20.02
CA HIS A 314 -6.83 -24.59 -19.26
C HIS A 314 -5.52 -24.70 -20.05
N TYR A 315 -4.47 -25.13 -19.37
CA TYR A 315 -3.13 -25.21 -19.94
C TYR A 315 -2.48 -26.55 -19.59
N GLU A 316 -1.70 -27.08 -20.52
CA GLU A 316 -0.81 -28.23 -20.30
C GLU A 316 0.62 -27.86 -20.71
N LEU A 317 1.63 -28.56 -20.19
CA LEU A 317 3.01 -28.32 -20.55
C LEU A 317 3.23 -28.67 -22.03
N ASP A 318 3.83 -27.75 -22.79
CA ASP A 318 4.08 -27.93 -24.22
C ASP A 318 5.42 -28.64 -24.45
N GLU A 319 5.40 -29.97 -24.41
CA GLU A 319 6.58 -30.85 -24.56
C GLU A 319 7.07 -31.02 -26.02
N ASP A 320 6.28 -30.58 -26.99
CA ASP A 320 6.57 -30.79 -28.42
C ASP A 320 7.69 -29.87 -28.95
N GLY A 321 8.34 -30.22 -30.06
CA GLY A 321 9.33 -29.34 -30.72
C GLY A 321 8.71 -28.07 -31.31
N ASP A 322 9.53 -27.09 -31.71
CA ASP A 322 9.04 -25.88 -32.38
C ASP A 322 8.36 -26.23 -33.71
N VAL A 323 7.04 -26.08 -33.79
CA VAL A 323 6.26 -26.27 -35.01
C VAL A 323 6.06 -24.91 -35.71
N PRO A 324 6.33 -24.78 -37.02
CA PRO A 324 6.10 -23.53 -37.75
C PRO A 324 4.62 -23.12 -37.72
N PRO A 325 4.32 -21.81 -37.66
CA PRO A 325 2.94 -21.33 -37.58
C PRO A 325 2.22 -21.59 -38.91
N GLY A 326 1.40 -22.64 -38.97
CA GLY A 326 0.73 -23.05 -40.22
C GLY A 326 -0.52 -23.91 -40.07
N SER A 327 -1.03 -24.18 -38.86
CA SER A 327 -2.33 -24.82 -38.68
C SER A 327 -3.25 -23.92 -37.86
N ALA A 328 -4.10 -23.19 -38.58
CA ALA A 328 -5.26 -22.53 -38.05
C ALA A 328 -6.12 -23.52 -37.25
N ASP A 329 -6.72 -23.07 -36.15
CA ASP A 329 -8.11 -23.40 -35.89
C ASP A 329 -8.81 -22.44 -34.89
N ALA A 330 -10.02 -22.07 -35.33
CA ALA A 330 -11.18 -21.61 -34.57
C ALA A 330 -11.05 -20.37 -33.65
N VAL A 331 -11.00 -19.18 -34.26
CA VAL A 331 -11.61 -17.99 -33.64
C VAL A 331 -13.13 -18.17 -33.70
N ALA A 332 -13.72 -18.71 -32.63
CA ALA A 332 -15.15 -18.76 -32.46
C ALA A 332 -15.72 -17.33 -32.52
N LYS A 333 -16.75 -17.15 -33.36
CA LYS A 333 -17.47 -15.90 -33.54
C LYS A 333 -17.99 -15.41 -32.18
N ARG A 334 -17.65 -14.17 -31.83
CA ARG A 334 -18.28 -13.42 -30.73
C ARG A 334 -19.80 -13.49 -30.91
N PRO A 335 -20.59 -13.75 -29.86
CA PRO A 335 -22.03 -13.56 -29.95
C PRO A 335 -22.31 -12.09 -30.33
N SER A 336 -23.13 -11.90 -31.35
CA SER A 336 -23.50 -10.56 -31.82
C SER A 336 -24.32 -9.89 -30.73
N VAL A 337 -23.75 -8.87 -30.10
CA VAL A 337 -24.52 -7.86 -29.36
C VAL A 337 -25.64 -7.38 -30.29
N PRO A 338 -26.92 -7.33 -29.85
CA PRO A 338 -27.99 -6.79 -30.66
C PRO A 338 -27.62 -5.39 -31.16
N ALA A 339 -27.84 -5.09 -32.44
CA ALA A 339 -27.31 -3.89 -33.10
C ALA A 339 -27.69 -2.55 -32.40
N TYR A 340 -28.79 -2.51 -31.66
CA TYR A 340 -29.22 -1.32 -30.91
C TYR A 340 -28.41 -1.07 -29.61
N LEU A 341 -27.56 -2.02 -29.20
CA LEU A 341 -26.71 -1.96 -28.01
C LEU A 341 -25.22 -1.92 -28.34
N ALA A 342 -24.84 -1.79 -29.61
CA ALA A 342 -23.48 -1.51 -30.05
C ALA A 342 -23.02 -0.09 -29.68
N ALA A 343 -23.35 0.35 -28.46
CA ALA A 343 -23.27 1.68 -27.87
C ALA A 343 -24.28 2.67 -28.43
N LEU A 344 -25.22 3.10 -27.58
CA LEU A 344 -25.52 4.54 -27.57
C LEU A 344 -24.17 5.22 -27.29
N PRO A 345 -23.60 5.96 -28.26
CA PRO A 345 -22.22 6.47 -28.13
C PRO A 345 -22.10 7.46 -26.96
N GLU A 346 -23.22 8.08 -26.60
CA GLU A 346 -23.32 9.06 -25.55
C GLU A 346 -24.17 8.53 -24.37
N PRO A 347 -23.87 9.00 -23.15
CA PRO A 347 -24.68 8.72 -21.99
C PRO A 347 -26.08 9.36 -22.05
N GLN A 348 -27.00 8.83 -21.24
CA GLN A 348 -28.34 9.39 -21.03
C GLN A 348 -28.58 9.66 -19.55
N TRP A 349 -29.24 10.77 -19.23
CA TRP A 349 -29.56 11.11 -17.84
C TRP A 349 -30.79 12.00 -17.73
N ILE A 350 -31.42 11.98 -16.55
CA ILE A 350 -32.56 12.83 -16.23
C ILE A 350 -32.35 13.41 -14.82
N LYS A 351 -32.23 14.74 -14.75
CA LYS A 351 -32.34 15.46 -13.49
C LYS A 351 -33.79 15.42 -13.00
N CYS A 352 -34.05 14.67 -11.96
CA CYS A 352 -35.38 14.56 -11.37
C CYS A 352 -35.34 14.32 -9.85
N ASP A 353 -36.46 14.59 -9.19
CA ASP A 353 -36.71 14.07 -7.85
C ASP A 353 -37.28 12.66 -7.97
N ILE A 354 -36.53 11.69 -7.45
CA ILE A 354 -36.86 10.26 -7.53
C ILE A 354 -38.22 9.94 -6.88
N ARG A 355 -38.66 10.74 -5.91
CA ARG A 355 -39.92 10.53 -5.18
C ARG A 355 -41.15 10.81 -6.02
N THR A 356 -41.06 11.74 -6.97
CA THR A 356 -42.19 12.24 -7.77
C THR A 356 -42.09 11.87 -9.24
N PHE A 357 -40.95 11.32 -9.68
CA PHE A 357 -40.70 10.96 -11.06
C PHE A 357 -41.59 9.81 -11.55
N ASP A 358 -42.11 9.93 -12.78
CA ASP A 358 -42.95 8.91 -13.40
C ASP A 358 -42.08 7.85 -14.10
N TRP A 359 -41.92 6.72 -13.41
CA TRP A 359 -41.14 5.57 -13.85
C TRP A 359 -41.59 4.98 -15.19
N GLN A 360 -42.87 5.14 -15.58
CA GLN A 360 -43.40 4.56 -16.83
C GLN A 360 -42.70 5.10 -18.08
N VAL A 361 -42.14 6.31 -17.98
CA VAL A 361 -41.41 6.97 -19.07
C VAL A 361 -40.19 6.16 -19.51
N LEU A 362 -39.51 5.48 -18.58
CA LEU A 362 -38.20 4.87 -18.82
C LEU A 362 -38.27 3.54 -19.59
N GLY A 363 -39.41 2.84 -19.54
CA GLY A 363 -39.53 1.45 -19.99
C GLY A 363 -38.83 0.47 -19.03
N LYS A 364 -38.40 -0.68 -19.57
CA LYS A 364 -37.85 -1.81 -18.81
C LYS A 364 -36.32 -1.90 -18.89
N PHE A 365 -35.69 -2.44 -17.84
CA PHE A 365 -34.24 -2.61 -17.74
C PHE A 365 -33.85 -4.04 -17.35
N GLY A 366 -32.71 -4.51 -17.86
CA GLY A 366 -32.15 -5.81 -17.45
C GLY A 366 -31.37 -5.73 -16.14
N VAL A 367 -30.76 -4.57 -15.87
CA VAL A 367 -29.99 -4.29 -14.65
C VAL A 367 -30.43 -2.95 -14.05
N ILE A 368 -30.71 -2.93 -12.75
CA ILE A 368 -30.90 -1.71 -11.97
C ILE A 368 -29.81 -1.63 -10.90
N MET A 369 -29.21 -0.46 -10.72
CA MET A 369 -28.32 -0.15 -9.61
C MET A 369 -28.86 1.07 -8.85
N ALA A 370 -28.84 1.03 -7.52
CA ALA A 370 -29.28 2.15 -6.70
C ALA A 370 -28.33 2.35 -5.51
N ASP A 371 -27.99 3.62 -5.25
CA ASP A 371 -27.28 4.07 -4.05
C ASP A 371 -28.11 5.09 -3.27
N PRO A 372 -29.15 4.66 -2.53
CA PRO A 372 -30.10 5.58 -1.93
C PRO A 372 -29.52 6.37 -0.75
N PRO A 373 -30.00 7.61 -0.52
CA PRO A 373 -29.63 8.40 0.64
C PRO A 373 -30.44 7.97 1.87
N TRP A 374 -30.14 6.77 2.39
CA TRP A 374 -30.86 6.16 3.51
C TRP A 374 -30.90 7.04 4.76
N GLU A 375 -32.06 7.09 5.42
CA GLU A 375 -32.17 7.65 6.78
C GLU A 375 -31.61 6.68 7.82
N ILE A 376 -30.33 6.86 8.15
CA ILE A 376 -29.59 5.98 9.09
C ILE A 376 -29.61 6.46 10.54
N HIS A 377 -30.47 7.42 10.89
CA HIS A 377 -30.57 8.06 12.22
C HIS A 377 -29.23 8.64 12.72
N GLN A 378 -28.50 9.30 11.82
CA GLN A 378 -27.28 10.03 12.11
C GLN A 378 -27.35 11.41 11.46
N ASP A 379 -26.63 12.38 12.02
CA ASP A 379 -26.48 13.70 11.41
C ASP A 379 -25.59 13.60 10.17
N LEU A 380 -26.22 13.66 9.00
CA LEU A 380 -25.54 13.57 7.69
C LEU A 380 -25.49 14.95 7.01
N PRO A 381 -24.39 15.28 6.31
CA PRO A 381 -24.25 16.56 5.62
C PRO A 381 -25.03 16.62 4.28
N TYR A 382 -26.05 15.78 4.10
CA TYR A 382 -26.88 15.69 2.91
C TYR A 382 -28.30 15.25 3.27
N GLY A 383 -29.27 15.58 2.41
CA GLY A 383 -30.67 15.16 2.61
C GLY A 383 -30.84 13.66 2.46
N THR A 384 -31.60 13.05 3.37
CA THR A 384 -31.97 11.64 3.36
C THR A 384 -33.40 11.43 2.86
N MET A 385 -33.72 10.19 2.51
CA MET A 385 -35.06 9.75 2.14
C MET A 385 -35.62 8.88 3.27
N ALA A 386 -36.84 9.18 3.71
CA ALA A 386 -37.47 8.48 4.83
C ALA A 386 -37.82 7.04 4.47
N ASP A 387 -37.89 6.15 5.46
CA ASP A 387 -38.15 4.72 5.24
C ASP A 387 -39.42 4.47 4.39
N GLU A 388 -40.52 5.20 4.66
CA GLU A 388 -41.77 5.11 3.89
C GLU A 388 -41.67 5.66 2.47
N GLU A 389 -40.79 6.64 2.23
CA GLU A 389 -40.52 7.11 0.88
C GLU A 389 -39.75 6.04 0.09
N MET A 390 -38.78 5.37 0.72
CA MET A 390 -38.04 4.25 0.14
C MET A 390 -38.94 3.07 -0.20
N ARG A 391 -39.79 2.63 0.73
CA ARG A 391 -40.75 1.52 0.49
C ARG A 391 -41.69 1.79 -0.68
N ARG A 392 -42.15 3.04 -0.83
CA ARG A 392 -43.09 3.44 -1.90
C ARG A 392 -42.45 3.64 -3.27
N MET A 393 -41.13 3.47 -3.40
CA MET A 393 -40.49 3.54 -4.72
C MET A 393 -41.05 2.47 -5.66
N GLY A 394 -41.52 2.91 -6.83
CA GLY A 394 -42.06 2.02 -7.86
C GLY A 394 -40.97 1.30 -8.66
N LEU A 395 -39.99 0.66 -8.02
CA LEU A 395 -38.92 -0.05 -8.74
C LEU A 395 -39.38 -1.39 -9.32
N GLY A 396 -40.43 -1.99 -8.74
CA GLY A 396 -40.99 -3.24 -9.23
C GLY A 396 -41.51 -3.16 -10.67
N GLN A 397 -41.99 -2.01 -11.13
CA GLN A 397 -42.50 -1.85 -12.50
C GLN A 397 -41.39 -1.69 -13.55
N LEU A 398 -40.14 -1.45 -13.16
CA LEU A 398 -39.02 -1.22 -14.09
C LEU A 398 -38.38 -2.50 -14.59
N GLN A 399 -38.66 -3.66 -13.97
CA GLN A 399 -38.17 -4.97 -14.40
C GLN A 399 -39.28 -6.02 -14.28
N ASP A 400 -39.45 -6.77 -15.37
CA ASP A 400 -40.25 -8.01 -15.36
C ASP A 400 -39.32 -9.19 -15.05
N GLU A 401 -38.18 -9.25 -15.74
CA GLU A 401 -37.05 -10.15 -15.45
C GLU A 401 -35.75 -9.35 -15.40
N GLY A 402 -34.92 -9.57 -14.38
CA GLY A 402 -33.63 -8.89 -14.27
C GLY A 402 -33.00 -8.96 -12.89
N VAL A 403 -31.96 -8.16 -12.72
CA VAL A 403 -31.18 -8.07 -11.47
C VAL A 403 -31.12 -6.63 -10.96
N ILE A 404 -31.18 -6.47 -9.64
CA ILE A 404 -31.01 -5.21 -8.93
C ILE A 404 -29.80 -5.27 -7.99
N PHE A 405 -29.03 -4.19 -7.96
CA PHE A 405 -27.89 -3.97 -7.08
C PHE A 405 -28.20 -2.78 -6.17
N LEU A 406 -28.37 -3.05 -4.87
CA LEU A 406 -28.80 -2.06 -3.89
C LEU A 406 -27.72 -1.84 -2.84
N TRP A 407 -27.08 -0.67 -2.87
CA TRP A 407 -26.10 -0.30 -1.85
C TRP A 407 -26.79 -0.03 -0.50
N VAL A 408 -26.22 -0.61 0.55
CA VAL A 408 -26.77 -0.56 1.92
C VAL A 408 -25.65 -0.35 2.94
N THR A 409 -26.00 0.30 4.05
CA THR A 409 -25.08 0.56 5.16
C THR A 409 -25.83 0.71 6.48
N GLY A 410 -25.19 0.37 7.60
CA GLY A 410 -25.78 0.51 8.93
C GLY A 410 -27.15 -0.20 9.05
N ARG A 411 -28.17 0.51 9.55
CA ARG A 411 -29.54 -0.02 9.65
C ARG A 411 -30.22 -0.29 8.29
N ALA A 412 -29.71 0.30 7.21
CA ALA A 412 -30.26 0.08 5.89
C ALA A 412 -29.96 -1.34 5.36
N MET A 413 -29.12 -2.12 6.04
CA MET A 413 -28.95 -3.55 5.75
C MET A 413 -30.27 -4.30 5.87
N GLU A 414 -31.05 -4.04 6.92
CA GLU A 414 -32.35 -4.70 7.15
C GLU A 414 -33.45 -4.05 6.30
N LEU A 415 -33.52 -2.71 6.29
CA LEU A 415 -34.49 -1.98 5.48
C LEU A 415 -34.32 -2.26 3.97
N GLY A 416 -33.09 -2.36 3.48
CA GLY A 416 -32.81 -2.69 2.08
C GLY A 416 -33.29 -4.10 1.72
N ARG A 417 -33.21 -5.07 2.63
CA ARG A 417 -33.78 -6.42 2.43
C ARG A 417 -35.31 -6.36 2.35
N GLU A 418 -35.94 -5.61 3.24
CA GLU A 418 -37.39 -5.36 3.22
C GLU A 418 -37.82 -4.69 1.90
N CYS A 419 -37.11 -3.64 1.46
CA CYS A 419 -37.37 -2.96 0.21
C CYS A 419 -37.25 -3.89 -1.00
N LEU A 420 -36.23 -4.75 -1.05
CA LEU A 420 -36.09 -5.73 -2.14
C LEU A 420 -37.33 -6.64 -2.21
N GLU A 421 -37.81 -7.14 -1.09
CA GLU A 421 -39.01 -7.98 -1.02
C GLU A 421 -40.26 -7.22 -1.49
N ILE A 422 -40.48 -5.99 -1.01
CA ILE A 422 -41.59 -5.11 -1.41
C ILE A 422 -41.58 -4.85 -2.92
N TRP A 423 -40.39 -4.62 -3.50
CA TRP A 423 -40.24 -4.37 -4.94
C TRP A 423 -40.32 -5.65 -5.79
N GLY A 424 -40.44 -6.82 -5.17
CA GLY A 424 -40.63 -8.11 -5.84
C GLY A 424 -39.33 -8.80 -6.25
N TYR A 425 -38.22 -8.48 -5.60
CA TYR A 425 -36.92 -9.14 -5.81
C TYR A 425 -36.64 -10.16 -4.71
N LYS A 426 -36.11 -11.30 -5.09
CA LYS A 426 -35.52 -12.25 -4.15
C LYS A 426 -34.02 -11.96 -4.04
N ARG A 427 -33.53 -11.69 -2.83
CA ARG A 427 -32.09 -11.57 -2.59
C ARG A 427 -31.40 -12.92 -2.87
N VAL A 428 -30.40 -12.91 -3.74
CA VAL A 428 -29.64 -14.11 -4.14
C VAL A 428 -28.16 -14.01 -3.83
N ASP A 429 -27.63 -12.80 -3.72
CA ASP A 429 -26.22 -12.55 -3.44
C ASP A 429 -26.02 -11.31 -2.58
N GLU A 430 -24.79 -11.10 -2.11
CA GLU A 430 -24.37 -9.90 -1.37
C GLU A 430 -22.93 -9.55 -1.73
N LEU A 431 -22.76 -8.52 -2.56
CA LEU A 431 -21.45 -8.02 -2.95
C LEU A 431 -20.88 -7.13 -1.85
N VAL A 432 -19.59 -7.27 -1.58
CA VAL A 432 -18.86 -6.47 -0.60
C VAL A 432 -17.75 -5.68 -1.28
N TRP A 433 -17.78 -4.36 -1.13
CA TRP A 433 -16.65 -3.51 -1.50
C TRP A 433 -15.74 -3.30 -0.30
N VAL A 434 -14.53 -3.86 -0.38
CA VAL A 434 -13.42 -3.64 0.53
C VAL A 434 -12.69 -2.34 0.16
N LYS A 435 -12.68 -1.41 1.11
CA LYS A 435 -12.09 -0.08 0.96
C LYS A 435 -10.58 -0.11 1.23
N THR A 436 -9.80 0.13 0.19
CA THR A 436 -8.35 0.26 0.30
C THR A 436 -7.89 1.71 0.23
N ASN A 437 -6.69 1.97 0.73
CA ASN A 437 -5.94 3.18 0.45
C ASN A 437 -5.06 3.00 -0.80
N GLN A 438 -4.33 4.06 -1.18
CA GLN A 438 -3.37 4.06 -2.31
C GLN A 438 -2.26 2.99 -2.20
N LEU A 439 -2.02 2.46 -1.00
CA LEU A 439 -1.05 1.38 -0.76
C LEU A 439 -1.70 -0.01 -0.76
N GLN A 440 -2.95 -0.12 -1.23
CA GLN A 440 -3.74 -1.35 -1.24
C GLN A 440 -3.90 -1.98 0.16
N ARG A 441 -3.92 -1.15 1.20
CA ARG A 441 -4.12 -1.56 2.59
C ARG A 441 -5.52 -1.17 3.06
N LEU A 442 -6.07 -1.98 3.96
CA LEU A 442 -7.31 -1.65 4.66
C LEU A 442 -7.15 -0.37 5.46
N ILE A 443 -8.14 0.51 5.36
CA ILE A 443 -8.26 1.69 6.21
C ILE A 443 -8.76 1.22 7.58
N ARG A 444 -7.84 1.11 8.55
CA ARG A 444 -8.11 0.61 9.92
C ARG A 444 -8.19 1.70 10.99
N THR A 445 -7.75 2.91 10.67
CA THR A 445 -7.72 4.05 11.58
C THR A 445 -8.95 4.94 11.38
N GLY A 446 -9.30 5.72 12.41
CA GLY A 446 -10.53 6.51 12.46
C GLY A 446 -11.64 5.85 13.28
N ARG A 447 -12.72 6.59 13.55
CA ARG A 447 -13.98 6.05 14.12
C ARG A 447 -15.00 5.94 12.99
N THR A 448 -14.96 4.82 12.28
CA THR A 448 -15.79 4.62 11.06
C THR A 448 -17.01 3.75 11.30
N GLY A 449 -17.19 3.21 12.51
CA GLY A 449 -18.39 2.50 12.95
C GLY A 449 -18.64 2.66 14.44
N HIS A 450 -19.80 2.18 14.91
CA HIS A 450 -20.24 2.34 16.31
C HIS A 450 -19.46 1.47 17.30
N TRP A 451 -19.16 0.23 16.91
CA TRP A 451 -18.49 -0.77 17.75
C TRP A 451 -17.17 -1.23 17.14
N LEU A 452 -17.17 -1.48 15.83
CA LEU A 452 -15.99 -1.88 15.05
C LEU A 452 -15.78 -0.88 13.91
N ASN A 453 -14.54 -0.70 13.49
CA ASN A 453 -14.23 0.11 12.32
C ASN A 453 -14.76 -0.57 11.04
N HIS A 454 -15.44 0.21 10.21
CA HIS A 454 -15.96 -0.25 8.92
C HIS A 454 -14.92 0.02 7.83
N SER A 455 -14.41 -1.05 7.22
CA SER A 455 -13.52 -1.00 6.05
C SER A 455 -14.20 -1.54 4.78
N LYS A 456 -15.53 -1.65 4.80
CA LYS A 456 -16.31 -2.16 3.66
C LYS A 456 -17.68 -1.50 3.54
N GLU A 457 -18.25 -1.55 2.34
CA GLU A 457 -19.65 -1.28 2.05
C GLU A 457 -20.31 -2.50 1.42
N HIS A 458 -21.62 -2.66 1.62
CA HIS A 458 -22.40 -3.81 1.15
C HIS A 458 -23.32 -3.40 0.01
N CYS A 459 -23.51 -4.30 -0.95
CA CYS A 459 -24.44 -4.17 -2.05
C CYS A 459 -25.26 -5.45 -2.17
N LEU A 460 -26.55 -5.37 -1.86
CA LEU A 460 -27.47 -6.50 -1.96
C LEU A 460 -27.76 -6.79 -3.43
N VAL A 461 -27.74 -8.06 -3.83
CA VAL A 461 -28.10 -8.48 -5.19
C VAL A 461 -29.45 -9.20 -5.16
N GLY A 462 -30.44 -8.59 -5.80
CA GLY A 462 -31.78 -9.12 -5.96
C GLY A 462 -32.02 -9.62 -7.38
N VAL A 463 -32.72 -10.75 -7.52
CA VAL A 463 -33.21 -11.25 -8.81
C VAL A 463 -34.73 -11.18 -8.86
N LYS A 464 -35.26 -10.85 -10.03
CA LYS A 464 -36.70 -10.90 -10.32
C LYS A 464 -36.92 -11.68 -11.61
N GLY A 465 -37.92 -12.56 -11.63
CA GLY A 465 -38.18 -13.45 -12.77
C GLY A 465 -37.04 -14.45 -12.99
N ALA A 466 -36.84 -14.85 -14.25
CA ALA A 466 -35.80 -15.80 -14.66
C ALA A 466 -34.84 -15.21 -15.71
N PRO A 467 -34.08 -14.14 -15.39
CA PRO A 467 -33.28 -13.42 -16.37
C PRO A 467 -32.11 -14.26 -16.91
N ALA A 468 -31.85 -14.12 -18.21
CA ALA A 468 -30.68 -14.69 -18.86
C ALA A 468 -29.43 -13.83 -18.57
N VAL A 469 -28.63 -14.25 -17.59
CA VAL A 469 -27.40 -13.56 -17.17
C VAL A 469 -26.20 -14.52 -17.11
N ASN A 470 -25.00 -13.97 -17.31
CA ASN A 470 -23.74 -14.69 -17.19
C ASN A 470 -23.36 -14.85 -15.71
N ARG A 471 -23.78 -15.96 -15.11
CA ARG A 471 -23.51 -16.27 -13.70
C ARG A 471 -22.07 -16.76 -13.51
N ASN A 472 -21.52 -16.48 -12.32
CA ASN A 472 -20.22 -17.01 -11.85
C ASN A 472 -19.01 -16.55 -12.70
N VAL A 473 -19.10 -15.38 -13.33
CA VAL A 473 -17.97 -14.75 -14.04
C VAL A 473 -17.10 -13.94 -13.07
N ASP A 474 -17.73 -13.15 -12.21
CA ASP A 474 -17.08 -12.30 -11.21
C ASP A 474 -17.31 -12.84 -9.79
N CYS A 475 -16.42 -12.46 -8.87
CA CYS A 475 -16.57 -12.73 -7.44
C CYS A 475 -17.46 -11.67 -6.77
N ASP A 476 -17.93 -12.00 -5.57
CA ASP A 476 -18.73 -11.15 -4.67
C ASP A 476 -17.91 -10.12 -3.87
N VAL A 477 -16.60 -10.01 -4.12
CA VAL A 477 -15.73 -9.06 -3.42
C VAL A 477 -15.09 -8.10 -4.41
N LEU A 478 -15.34 -6.81 -4.22
CA LEU A 478 -14.61 -5.72 -4.89
C LEU A 478 -13.52 -5.17 -3.97
N VAL A 479 -12.30 -5.08 -4.46
CA VAL A 479 -11.20 -4.40 -3.77
C VAL A 479 -10.86 -3.16 -4.57
N ALA A 480 -11.19 -1.99 -4.03
CA ALA A 480 -10.99 -0.73 -4.75
C ALA A 480 -10.74 0.42 -3.76
N GLU A 481 -9.99 1.41 -4.25
CA GLU A 481 -9.61 2.57 -3.47
C GLU A 481 -10.81 3.48 -3.18
N VAL A 482 -10.82 4.07 -1.98
CA VAL A 482 -11.78 5.13 -1.66
C VAL A 482 -11.40 6.41 -2.42
N ARG A 483 -12.39 7.00 -3.09
CA ARG A 483 -12.24 8.26 -3.83
C ARG A 483 -13.02 9.37 -3.14
N GLU A 484 -13.77 10.19 -3.88
CA GLU A 484 -14.60 11.24 -3.32
C GLU A 484 -15.67 10.67 -2.36
N THR A 485 -16.11 11.50 -1.41
CA THR A 485 -17.10 11.09 -0.41
C THR A 485 -18.35 10.50 -1.06
N SER A 486 -18.69 9.27 -0.63
CA SER A 486 -19.84 8.50 -1.10
C SER A 486 -19.77 8.04 -2.56
N ARG A 487 -18.61 8.14 -3.23
CA ARG A 487 -18.43 7.57 -4.58
C ARG A 487 -18.15 6.08 -4.48
N LYS A 488 -19.04 5.28 -5.05
CA LYS A 488 -18.90 3.82 -5.19
C LYS A 488 -17.81 3.45 -6.22
N PRO A 489 -17.27 2.22 -6.19
CA PRO A 489 -16.22 1.78 -7.11
C PRO A 489 -16.72 1.73 -8.55
N ASP A 490 -15.90 2.20 -9.49
CA ASP A 490 -16.24 2.18 -10.92
C ASP A 490 -16.17 0.76 -11.49
N GLU A 491 -15.54 -0.16 -10.76
CA GLU A 491 -15.47 -1.59 -11.04
C GLU A 491 -16.85 -2.26 -11.11
N MET A 492 -17.88 -1.65 -10.50
CA MET A 492 -19.27 -2.10 -10.64
C MET A 492 -19.74 -2.12 -12.09
N TYR A 493 -19.45 -1.08 -12.88
CA TYR A 493 -19.97 -0.95 -14.24
C TYR A 493 -19.51 -2.09 -15.17
N PRO A 494 -18.19 -2.40 -15.29
CA PRO A 494 -17.74 -3.51 -16.11
C PRO A 494 -18.15 -4.88 -15.54
N LEU A 495 -18.32 -5.02 -14.22
CA LEU A 495 -18.89 -6.24 -13.61
C LEU A 495 -20.33 -6.46 -14.10
N LEU A 496 -21.16 -5.42 -14.05
CA LEU A 496 -22.56 -5.49 -14.50
C LEU A 496 -22.67 -5.67 -16.02
N GLU A 497 -21.71 -5.17 -16.79
CA GLU A 497 -21.63 -5.43 -18.23
C GLU A 497 -21.27 -6.89 -18.53
N ARG A 498 -20.35 -7.51 -17.78
CA ARG A 498 -20.03 -8.94 -17.93
C ARG A 498 -21.21 -9.83 -17.52
N LEU A 499 -21.89 -9.48 -16.43
CA LEU A 499 -23.07 -10.18 -15.93
C LEU A 499 -24.22 -10.15 -16.94
N SER A 500 -24.51 -9.00 -17.54
CA SER A 500 -25.65 -8.78 -18.43
C SER A 500 -25.22 -7.94 -19.64
N PRO A 501 -24.50 -8.56 -20.59
CA PRO A 501 -23.90 -7.85 -21.71
C PRO A 501 -24.98 -7.32 -22.65
N GLY A 502 -24.87 -6.04 -23.00
CA GLY A 502 -25.80 -5.43 -23.93
C GLY A 502 -27.25 -5.43 -23.44
N THR A 503 -27.53 -5.33 -22.14
CA THR A 503 -28.90 -4.98 -21.71
C THR A 503 -28.99 -3.49 -21.38
N ARG A 504 -30.19 -2.89 -21.46
CA ARG A 504 -30.44 -1.55 -20.91
C ARG A 504 -30.21 -1.57 -19.40
N LYS A 505 -29.46 -0.59 -18.88
CA LYS A 505 -29.11 -0.49 -17.46
C LYS A 505 -29.55 0.86 -16.90
N LEU A 506 -30.01 0.87 -15.66
CA LEU A 506 -30.49 2.05 -14.96
C LEU A 506 -29.71 2.25 -13.66
N GLU A 507 -29.23 3.47 -13.43
CA GLU A 507 -28.67 3.89 -12.15
C GLU A 507 -29.56 4.94 -11.50
N ILE A 508 -29.95 4.71 -10.25
CA ILE A 508 -30.86 5.56 -9.46
C ILE A 508 -30.06 6.22 -8.34
N PHE A 509 -30.34 7.50 -8.08
CA PHE A 509 -29.58 8.38 -7.18
C PHE A 509 -28.17 8.71 -7.71
N ALA A 510 -28.02 8.70 -9.03
CA ALA A 510 -26.77 8.98 -9.72
C ALA A 510 -26.36 10.47 -9.64
N ARG A 511 -25.05 10.70 -9.67
CA ARG A 511 -24.39 12.01 -9.84
C ARG A 511 -23.72 12.09 -11.21
N GLN A 512 -23.21 13.26 -11.57
CA GLN A 512 -22.64 13.49 -12.90
C GLN A 512 -21.46 12.55 -13.24
N HIS A 513 -20.67 12.13 -12.25
CA HIS A 513 -19.54 11.21 -12.47
C HIS A 513 -19.97 9.75 -12.73
N ASN A 514 -21.23 9.41 -12.47
CA ASN A 514 -21.79 8.07 -12.68
C ASN A 514 -22.26 7.86 -14.13
N VAL A 515 -22.50 8.95 -14.84
CA VAL A 515 -23.09 8.97 -16.17
C VAL A 515 -22.17 8.28 -17.19
N ARG A 516 -22.66 7.20 -17.82
CA ARG A 516 -21.88 6.36 -18.76
C ARG A 516 -22.70 5.91 -19.97
N PRO A 517 -22.06 5.67 -21.13
CA PRO A 517 -22.71 5.03 -22.27
C PRO A 517 -23.36 3.70 -21.89
N GLY A 518 -24.54 3.42 -22.46
CA GLY A 518 -25.32 2.21 -22.16
C GLY A 518 -26.12 2.25 -20.84
N TRP A 519 -25.97 3.31 -20.05
CA TRP A 519 -26.71 3.55 -18.81
C TRP A 519 -27.67 4.72 -18.96
N VAL A 520 -28.83 4.60 -18.30
CA VAL A 520 -29.71 5.72 -17.98
C VAL A 520 -29.44 6.09 -16.51
N SER A 521 -29.11 7.35 -16.24
CA SER A 521 -28.83 7.84 -14.88
C SER A 521 -29.92 8.78 -14.39
N LEU A 522 -30.46 8.56 -13.20
CA LEU A 522 -31.47 9.41 -12.56
C LEU A 522 -30.96 9.97 -11.24
N GLY A 523 -31.13 11.27 -11.03
CA GLY A 523 -30.73 11.93 -9.79
C GLY A 523 -30.89 13.44 -9.83
N ASN A 524 -31.11 14.04 -8.67
CA ASN A 524 -31.36 15.47 -8.55
C ASN A 524 -30.10 16.35 -8.75
N GLN A 525 -28.91 15.75 -8.72
CA GLN A 525 -27.62 16.42 -8.92
C GLN A 525 -27.10 16.34 -10.36
N LEU A 526 -27.90 15.83 -11.30
CA LEU A 526 -27.53 15.74 -12.72
C LEU A 526 -27.75 17.06 -13.45
N ALA A 527 -27.03 17.27 -14.55
CA ALA A 527 -27.12 18.48 -15.35
C ALA A 527 -28.23 18.39 -16.42
N GLY A 528 -29.46 18.72 -16.02
CA GLY A 528 -30.61 18.76 -16.94
C GLY A 528 -31.07 17.38 -17.41
N VAL A 529 -31.59 17.29 -18.64
CA VAL A 529 -32.15 16.06 -19.19
C VAL A 529 -31.57 15.79 -20.58
N GLN A 530 -31.01 14.60 -20.76
CA GLN A 530 -30.47 14.10 -22.01
C GLN A 530 -30.98 12.68 -22.27
N ILE A 531 -31.86 12.57 -23.27
CA ILE A 531 -32.49 11.31 -23.69
C ILE A 531 -32.19 11.09 -25.17
N LEU A 532 -31.60 9.95 -25.49
CA LEU A 532 -31.19 9.53 -26.83
C LEU A 532 -32.05 8.38 -27.37
N ASP A 533 -32.57 7.53 -26.48
CA ASP A 533 -33.52 6.46 -26.78
C ASP A 533 -34.84 7.09 -27.30
N PRO A 534 -35.21 6.88 -28.58
CA PRO A 534 -36.37 7.52 -29.20
C PRO A 534 -37.68 7.20 -28.47
N ASP A 535 -37.88 5.94 -28.06
CA ASP A 535 -39.10 5.50 -27.40
C ASP A 535 -39.21 6.11 -26.00
N MET A 536 -38.08 6.22 -25.28
CA MET A 536 -38.03 6.90 -23.99
C MET A 536 -38.25 8.41 -24.16
N ARG A 537 -37.74 9.01 -25.23
CA ARG A 537 -37.90 10.42 -25.55
C ARG A 537 -39.36 10.77 -25.81
N GLU A 538 -40.03 9.98 -26.64
CA GLU A 538 -41.45 10.16 -26.96
C GLU A 538 -42.32 10.10 -25.69
N ARG A 539 -42.11 9.07 -24.85
CA ARG A 539 -42.82 8.96 -23.56
C ARG A 539 -42.52 10.12 -22.61
N TYR A 540 -41.27 10.59 -22.59
CA TYR A 540 -40.87 11.72 -21.76
C TYR A 540 -41.55 13.01 -22.22
N GLU A 541 -41.50 13.30 -23.53
CA GLU A 541 -42.07 14.51 -24.11
C GLU A 541 -43.61 14.53 -23.98
N ALA A 542 -44.26 13.37 -24.11
CA ALA A 542 -45.69 13.23 -23.86
C ALA A 542 -46.10 13.56 -22.41
N LYS A 543 -45.22 13.28 -21.43
CA LYS A 543 -45.50 13.48 -20.00
C LYS A 543 -45.08 14.85 -19.48
N TYR A 544 -43.89 15.32 -19.87
CA TYR A 544 -43.23 16.49 -19.30
C TYR A 544 -43.07 17.65 -20.28
N GLY A 545 -43.51 17.49 -21.53
CA GLY A 545 -43.35 18.47 -22.59
C GLY A 545 -42.03 18.33 -23.37
N PRO A 546 -41.87 19.09 -24.45
CA PRO A 546 -40.74 18.93 -25.38
C PRO A 546 -39.40 19.22 -24.70
N LEU A 547 -38.39 18.38 -24.98
CA LEU A 547 -37.03 18.63 -24.52
C LEU A 547 -36.39 19.75 -25.37
N PRO A 548 -35.60 20.65 -24.76
CA PRO A 548 -34.86 21.64 -25.53
C PRO A 548 -34.00 20.95 -26.57
N ALA A 549 -34.04 21.46 -27.81
CA ALA A 549 -33.21 20.95 -28.89
C ALA A 549 -31.75 20.98 -28.43
N LYS A 550 -31.02 19.87 -28.67
CA LYS A 550 -29.60 19.76 -28.36
C LYS A 550 -28.92 20.98 -28.99
N ALA A 551 -28.34 21.88 -28.19
CA ALA A 551 -27.50 22.94 -28.72
C ALA A 551 -26.42 22.26 -29.55
N ALA A 552 -26.42 22.50 -30.87
CA ALA A 552 -25.39 21.95 -31.74
C ALA A 552 -24.05 22.39 -31.16
N ALA A 553 -23.22 21.43 -30.76
CA ALA A 553 -21.87 21.71 -30.29
C ALA A 553 -21.13 22.40 -31.43
N ALA A 554 -20.77 23.67 -31.21
CA ALA A 554 -19.93 24.47 -32.10
C ALA A 554 -18.46 24.08 -31.95
#